data_AF-A0A812WU00-F1
#
_entry.id   AF-A0A812WU00-F1
#
_cell.length_a   1.000
_cell.length_b   1.000
_cell.length_c   1.000
_cell.angle_alpha   90.00
_cell.angle_beta   90.00
_cell.angle_gamma   90.00
#
_symmetry.space_group_name_H-M   'P 1'
#
loop_
_entity.id
_entity.type
_entity.pdbx_description
1 polymer ?
#
loop_
_entity_poly.entity_id
_entity_poly.type
_entity_poly.pdbx_seq_one_letter_code
_entity_poly.pdbx_strand_id
1 'polypeptide(L)'
;MSECLSDNGPARAVALGKPVLETQSKMWVDDIQAECQLMAFATPDPKIEIIAVVKGTPTDADGVPVRVHSECFTGDVLGSQRCDCGQQLHKFMRIMNDSSCAVLLYIRGQEGRGIGLFSKIRAYHLQDQGHDTVDANLKLGLPVDIRSYEDALQILQHLGLKSIRLYTNNPDKMSALKSITQQVQALASVPSQHNIGYLQTKRERLNHRTVLETFKLPELGLEPSGLRIGVVYTTWNQYFVDELVTFAEAELTSSGAQTLKMAVPGACELISGSRITLRHHKPDAVIAIGVLIRGSSDLYDRTCNAVMSGLTELNAIQDTPIILGILMCQNEEQASERSHGPNNPAKAWAQTAMHMASLARTFPGPGG
;
A
#
# COMPACT_ATOMS: atom_id res chain seq x y z
N MET A 1 14.86 -43.23 -21.52
CA MET A 1 15.31 -41.85 -21.28
C MET A 1 16.05 -41.35 -22.51
N SER A 2 15.34 -40.70 -23.43
CA SER A 2 15.91 -39.80 -24.46
C SER A 2 14.79 -39.45 -25.46
N GLU A 3 13.81 -38.68 -25.01
CA GLU A 3 13.03 -37.78 -25.88
C GLU A 3 13.15 -36.40 -25.25
N CYS A 4 14.34 -35.80 -25.40
CA CYS A 4 14.54 -34.40 -25.07
C CYS A 4 13.79 -33.55 -26.10
N LEU A 5 12.71 -32.92 -25.64
CA LEU A 5 12.28 -31.56 -25.95
C LEU A 5 12.78 -31.02 -27.29
N SER A 6 11.93 -31.08 -28.32
CA SER A 6 12.14 -30.23 -29.50
C SER A 6 11.83 -28.79 -29.10
N ASP A 7 12.91 -28.06 -28.82
CA ASP A 7 12.99 -26.69 -28.32
C ASP A 7 12.57 -25.66 -29.39
N ASN A 8 11.29 -25.67 -29.78
CA ASN A 8 10.76 -24.88 -30.90
C ASN A 8 9.72 -23.83 -30.49
N GLY A 9 9.61 -23.53 -29.21
CA GLY A 9 8.59 -22.64 -28.69
C GLY A 9 8.58 -21.22 -29.26
N PRO A 10 9.71 -20.50 -29.14
CA PRO A 10 9.85 -19.17 -29.72
C PRO A 10 9.63 -19.17 -31.24
N ALA A 11 10.15 -20.19 -31.94
CA ALA A 11 9.97 -20.31 -33.39
C ALA A 11 8.48 -20.51 -33.78
N ARG A 12 7.71 -21.28 -32.99
CA ARG A 12 6.26 -21.45 -33.18
C ARG A 12 5.49 -20.18 -32.87
N ALA A 13 5.83 -19.46 -31.80
CA ALA A 13 5.17 -18.21 -31.44
C ALA A 13 5.38 -17.14 -32.53
N VAL A 14 6.60 -17.02 -33.06
CA VAL A 14 6.93 -16.17 -34.21
C VAL A 14 6.10 -16.56 -35.43
N ALA A 15 6.07 -17.85 -35.78
CA ALA A 15 5.34 -18.33 -36.96
C ALA A 15 3.81 -18.10 -36.88
N LEU A 16 3.24 -18.21 -35.67
CA LEU A 16 1.80 -18.03 -35.44
C LEU A 16 1.41 -16.56 -35.17
N GLY A 17 2.39 -15.69 -34.90
CA GLY A 17 2.15 -14.30 -34.52
C GLY A 17 1.39 -14.13 -33.21
N LYS A 18 1.46 -15.11 -32.30
CA LYS A 18 0.75 -15.12 -31.02
C LYS A 18 1.49 -15.91 -29.95
N PRO A 19 1.21 -15.69 -28.65
CA PRO A 19 1.83 -16.46 -27.58
C PRO A 19 1.43 -17.94 -27.63
N VAL A 20 2.37 -18.81 -27.28
CA VAL A 20 2.23 -20.27 -27.29
C VAL A 20 2.61 -20.81 -25.93
N LEU A 21 1.76 -21.69 -25.37
CA LEU A 21 2.08 -22.42 -24.13
C LEU A 21 3.20 -23.42 -24.38
N GLU A 22 4.32 -23.25 -23.68
CA GLU A 22 5.49 -24.13 -23.78
C GLU A 22 5.45 -25.25 -22.75
N THR A 23 5.20 -24.88 -21.50
CA THR A 23 5.25 -25.81 -20.37
C THR A 23 4.39 -25.32 -19.23
N GLN A 24 4.02 -26.24 -18.35
CA GLN A 24 3.27 -25.94 -17.15
C GLN A 24 3.63 -26.89 -16.02
N SER A 25 3.51 -26.41 -14.78
CA SER A 25 3.72 -27.19 -13.58
C SER A 25 2.81 -26.70 -12.46
N LYS A 26 2.65 -27.53 -11.42
CA LYS A 26 1.99 -27.13 -10.17
C LYS A 26 3.05 -26.82 -9.14
N MET A 27 2.86 -25.74 -8.39
CA MET A 27 3.74 -25.45 -7.26
C MET A 27 2.98 -24.76 -6.14
N TRP A 28 3.40 -25.04 -4.90
CA TRP A 28 2.95 -24.27 -3.75
C TRP A 28 3.56 -22.87 -3.79
N VAL A 29 2.73 -21.85 -3.57
CA VAL A 29 3.17 -20.45 -3.49
C VAL A 29 2.81 -19.89 -2.12
N ASP A 30 3.83 -19.63 -1.30
CA ASP A 30 3.63 -19.20 0.10
C ASP A 30 2.83 -17.90 0.20
N ASP A 31 3.11 -16.88 -0.60
CA ASP A 31 2.36 -15.61 -0.55
C ASP A 31 0.86 -15.77 -0.92
N ILE A 32 0.50 -16.88 -1.59
CA ILE A 32 -0.88 -17.21 -2.01
C ILE A 32 -1.49 -18.29 -1.09
N GLN A 33 -0.66 -18.97 -0.28
CA GLN A 33 -1.01 -20.09 0.60
C GLN A 33 -1.82 -21.20 -0.11
N ALA A 34 -1.45 -21.49 -1.36
CA ALA A 34 -2.13 -22.51 -2.17
C ALA A 34 -1.22 -23.13 -3.24
N GLU A 35 -1.56 -24.33 -3.69
CA GLU A 35 -1.03 -24.89 -4.93
C GLU A 35 -1.58 -24.09 -6.12
N CYS A 36 -0.67 -23.51 -6.91
CA CYS A 36 -0.98 -22.75 -8.11
C CYS A 36 -0.46 -23.49 -9.34
N GLN A 37 -1.15 -23.34 -10.47
CA GLN A 37 -0.67 -23.75 -11.77
C GLN A 37 0.18 -22.64 -12.36
N LEU A 38 1.43 -22.94 -12.67
CA LEU A 38 2.32 -22.07 -13.42
C LEU A 38 2.37 -22.51 -14.86
N MET A 39 2.16 -21.57 -15.77
CA MET A 39 2.15 -21.80 -17.22
C MET A 39 3.12 -20.81 -17.86
N ALA A 40 4.09 -21.32 -18.61
CA ALA A 40 5.09 -20.50 -19.30
C ALA A 40 4.73 -20.40 -20.78
N PHE A 41 4.63 -19.16 -21.26
CA PHE A 41 4.30 -18.85 -22.65
C PHE A 41 5.48 -18.19 -23.34
N ALA A 42 5.87 -18.74 -24.50
CA ALA A 42 6.72 -18.06 -25.46
C ALA A 42 5.88 -17.05 -26.25
N THR A 43 6.44 -15.89 -26.58
CA THR A 43 5.77 -14.86 -27.38
C THR A 43 6.47 -14.65 -28.73
N PRO A 44 5.85 -13.94 -29.69
CA PRO A 44 6.51 -13.62 -30.96
C PRO A 44 7.78 -12.76 -30.80
N ASP A 45 7.90 -12.00 -29.71
CA ASP A 45 9.17 -11.38 -29.33
C ASP A 45 9.97 -12.35 -28.45
N PRO A 46 11.11 -12.90 -28.93
CA PRO A 46 11.90 -13.86 -28.16
C PRO A 46 12.50 -13.26 -26.88
N LYS A 47 12.46 -11.94 -26.68
CA LYS A 47 12.87 -11.29 -25.43
C LYS A 47 11.77 -11.27 -24.38
N ILE A 48 10.53 -11.52 -24.77
CA ILE A 48 9.37 -11.48 -23.91
C ILE A 48 8.89 -12.90 -23.63
N GLU A 49 8.85 -13.21 -22.34
CA GLU A 49 8.26 -14.44 -21.82
C GLU A 49 7.14 -14.07 -20.86
N ILE A 50 6.03 -14.79 -20.88
CA ILE A 50 4.92 -14.54 -19.97
C ILE A 50 4.69 -15.77 -19.11
N ILE A 51 4.75 -15.58 -17.80
CA ILE A 51 4.42 -16.61 -16.82
C ILE A 51 3.03 -16.31 -16.26
N ALA A 52 2.09 -17.22 -16.43
CA ALA A 52 0.80 -17.17 -15.76
C ALA A 52 0.86 -17.98 -14.47
N VAL A 53 0.56 -17.34 -13.34
CA VAL A 53 0.31 -17.99 -12.05
C VAL A 53 -1.19 -18.02 -11.85
N VAL A 54 -1.77 -19.21 -11.86
CA VAL A 54 -3.22 -19.44 -11.81
C VAL A 54 -3.56 -20.16 -10.52
N LYS A 55 -4.43 -19.55 -9.72
CA LYS A 55 -5.08 -20.22 -8.58
C LYS A 55 -6.48 -20.65 -9.00
N GLY A 56 -6.88 -21.87 -8.65
CA GLY A 56 -8.19 -22.43 -8.99
C GLY A 56 -8.33 -22.75 -10.48
N THR A 57 -9.56 -22.81 -10.98
CA THR A 57 -9.87 -23.15 -12.38
C THR A 57 -10.45 -21.93 -13.10
N PRO A 58 -9.72 -21.32 -14.06
CA PRO A 58 -10.15 -20.09 -14.72
C PRO A 58 -11.19 -20.31 -15.84
N THR A 59 -11.30 -21.54 -16.37
CA THR A 59 -12.19 -21.84 -17.49
C THR A 59 -13.64 -21.57 -17.13
N ASP A 60 -14.35 -20.84 -17.98
CA ASP A 60 -15.76 -20.45 -17.82
C ASP A 60 -16.08 -19.53 -16.63
N ALA A 61 -15.06 -19.08 -15.90
CA ALA A 61 -15.21 -18.19 -14.75
C ALA A 61 -15.44 -16.73 -15.17
N ASP A 62 -16.22 -16.01 -14.36
CA ASP A 62 -16.63 -14.63 -14.57
C ASP A 62 -16.09 -13.73 -13.44
N GLY A 63 -15.72 -12.48 -13.76
CA GLY A 63 -15.24 -11.51 -12.77
C GLY A 63 -13.94 -11.91 -12.05
N VAL A 64 -13.09 -12.72 -12.69
CA VAL A 64 -11.87 -13.27 -12.06
C VAL A 64 -10.87 -12.14 -11.77
N PRO A 65 -10.32 -12.04 -10.56
CA PRO A 65 -9.21 -11.13 -10.25
C PRO A 65 -8.00 -11.41 -11.14
N VAL A 66 -7.60 -10.42 -11.93
CA VAL A 66 -6.44 -10.52 -12.83
C VAL A 66 -5.49 -9.36 -12.65
N ARG A 67 -4.19 -9.67 -12.62
CA ARG A 67 -3.10 -8.69 -12.67
C ARG A 67 -2.15 -9.02 -13.80
N VAL A 68 -1.91 -8.04 -14.65
CA VAL A 68 -0.78 -8.08 -15.59
C VAL A 68 0.36 -7.28 -14.97
N HIS A 69 1.45 -7.93 -14.60
CA HIS A 69 2.61 -7.36 -13.94
C HIS A 69 3.80 -7.34 -14.91
N SER A 70 4.39 -6.16 -15.10
CA SER A 70 5.61 -6.03 -15.91
C SER A 70 6.80 -6.20 -14.96
N GLU A 71 7.76 -7.04 -15.34
CA GLU A 71 8.96 -7.33 -14.55
C GLU A 71 9.65 -6.07 -13.98
N CYS A 72 9.99 -6.13 -12.70
CA CYS A 72 10.78 -5.11 -12.03
C CYS A 72 11.74 -5.77 -11.02
N PHE A 73 12.92 -6.18 -11.45
CA PHE A 73 13.92 -6.86 -10.63
C PHE A 73 14.18 -6.14 -9.29
N THR A 74 14.41 -4.82 -9.34
CA THR A 74 14.69 -4.03 -8.13
C THR A 74 13.51 -3.98 -7.16
N GLY A 75 12.28 -3.92 -7.65
CA GLY A 75 11.09 -3.84 -6.80
C GLY A 75 10.62 -5.20 -6.31
N ASP A 76 10.60 -6.18 -7.21
CA ASP A 76 9.99 -7.49 -7.02
C ASP A 76 10.93 -8.45 -6.28
N VAL A 77 12.25 -8.38 -6.52
CA VAL A 77 13.24 -9.29 -5.91
C VAL A 77 13.99 -8.62 -4.76
N LEU A 78 14.40 -7.35 -4.92
CA LEU A 78 15.22 -6.65 -3.92
C LEU A 78 14.40 -5.81 -2.93
N GLY A 79 13.07 -5.72 -3.09
CA GLY A 79 12.23 -4.92 -2.21
C GLY A 79 12.49 -3.41 -2.26
N SER A 80 12.99 -2.88 -3.39
CA SER A 80 13.34 -1.47 -3.53
C SER A 80 12.15 -0.56 -3.25
N GLN A 81 12.35 0.40 -2.35
CA GLN A 81 11.37 1.44 -2.03
C GLN A 81 11.37 2.60 -3.04
N ARG A 82 12.21 2.58 -4.08
CA ARG A 82 12.23 3.63 -5.12
C ARG A 82 11.03 3.57 -6.07
N CYS A 83 10.35 2.42 -6.13
CA CYS A 83 9.16 2.23 -6.96
C CYS A 83 8.08 1.49 -6.18
N ASP A 84 6.89 1.37 -6.76
CA ASP A 84 5.73 0.69 -6.18
C ASP A 84 5.49 -0.73 -6.74
N CYS A 85 6.37 -1.23 -7.61
CA CYS A 85 6.17 -2.52 -8.29
C CYS A 85 6.03 -3.69 -7.32
N GLY A 86 7.00 -3.86 -6.39
CA GLY A 86 6.96 -4.93 -5.41
C GLY A 86 5.75 -4.83 -4.48
N GLN A 87 5.41 -3.63 -4.02
CA GLN A 87 4.19 -3.41 -3.21
C GLN A 87 2.93 -3.85 -3.95
N GLN A 88 2.80 -3.51 -5.24
CA GLN A 88 1.64 -3.90 -6.05
C GLN A 88 1.60 -5.42 -6.30
N LEU A 89 2.75 -6.06 -6.51
CA LEU A 89 2.86 -7.50 -6.69
C LEU A 89 2.36 -8.25 -5.44
N HIS A 90 2.93 -7.96 -4.27
CA HIS A 90 2.53 -8.63 -3.03
C HIS A 90 1.09 -8.33 -2.62
N LYS A 91 0.59 -7.10 -2.87
CA LYS A 91 -0.83 -6.78 -2.64
C LYS A 91 -1.74 -7.65 -3.50
N PHE A 92 -1.38 -7.87 -4.76
CA PHE A 92 -2.16 -8.74 -5.63
C PHE A 92 -2.06 -10.21 -5.20
N MET A 93 -0.90 -10.71 -4.77
CA MET A 93 -0.79 -12.08 -4.23
C MET A 93 -1.68 -12.31 -3.01
N ARG A 94 -1.85 -11.31 -2.13
CA ARG A 94 -2.85 -11.38 -1.04
C ARG A 94 -4.28 -11.47 -1.56
N ILE A 95 -4.62 -10.69 -2.58
CA ILE A 95 -5.92 -10.79 -3.25
C ILE A 95 -6.12 -12.20 -3.84
N MET A 96 -5.07 -12.80 -4.42
CA MET A 96 -5.12 -14.19 -4.88
C MET A 96 -5.32 -15.15 -3.72
N ASN A 97 -4.68 -14.94 -2.57
CA ASN A 97 -4.89 -15.75 -1.37
C ASN A 97 -6.38 -15.75 -0.95
N ASP A 98 -7.01 -14.58 -0.93
CA ASP A 98 -8.42 -14.44 -0.50
C ASP A 98 -9.44 -14.88 -1.57
N SER A 99 -8.99 -15.19 -2.78
CA SER A 99 -9.85 -15.57 -3.91
C SER A 99 -9.84 -17.08 -4.17
N SER A 100 -10.98 -17.64 -4.56
CA SER A 100 -11.08 -19.04 -5.00
C SER A 100 -10.45 -19.28 -6.37
N CYS A 101 -10.49 -18.28 -7.26
CA CYS A 101 -9.80 -18.27 -8.53
C CYS A 101 -9.20 -16.89 -8.80
N ALA A 102 -7.95 -16.83 -9.27
CA ALA A 102 -7.28 -15.59 -9.65
C ALA A 102 -6.09 -15.88 -10.60
N VAL A 103 -5.70 -14.88 -11.40
CA VAL A 103 -4.59 -15.01 -12.36
C VAL A 103 -3.62 -13.83 -12.24
N LEU A 104 -2.33 -14.14 -12.08
CA LEU A 104 -1.24 -13.19 -12.23
C LEU A 104 -0.47 -13.52 -13.52
N LEU A 105 -0.39 -12.58 -14.45
CA LEU A 105 0.53 -12.65 -15.59
C LEU A 105 1.79 -11.84 -15.27
N TYR A 106 2.93 -12.51 -15.17
CA TYR A 106 4.23 -11.88 -14.98
C TYR A 106 4.98 -11.83 -16.32
N ILE A 107 5.14 -10.63 -16.88
CA ILE A 107 5.76 -10.41 -18.18
C ILE A 107 7.24 -10.08 -18.00
N ARG A 108 8.10 -11.01 -18.39
CA ARG A 108 9.55 -10.82 -18.46
C ARG A 108 9.96 -10.07 -19.72
N GLY A 109 11.07 -9.36 -19.65
CA GLY A 109 11.59 -8.55 -20.76
C GLY A 109 10.94 -7.17 -20.90
N GLN A 110 9.98 -6.83 -20.04
CA GLN A 110 9.41 -5.48 -19.93
C GLN A 110 10.09 -4.60 -18.86
N GLU A 111 11.24 -5.04 -18.34
CA GLU A 111 12.00 -4.29 -17.34
C GLU A 111 12.31 -2.86 -17.83
N GLY A 112 12.18 -1.90 -16.93
CA GLY A 112 12.40 -0.48 -17.23
C GLY A 112 11.40 0.11 -18.22
N ARG A 113 10.26 -0.55 -18.49
CA ARG A 113 9.33 -0.25 -19.60
C ARG A 113 9.84 -0.69 -20.97
N GLY A 114 10.57 -1.81 -20.99
CA GLY A 114 11.12 -2.44 -22.19
C GLY A 114 12.53 -1.99 -22.56
N ILE A 115 13.09 -0.97 -21.88
CA ILE A 115 14.49 -0.53 -22.10
C ILE A 115 15.52 -1.46 -21.46
N GLY A 116 15.08 -2.38 -20.59
CA GLY A 116 15.91 -3.34 -19.87
C GLY A 116 16.54 -2.79 -18.58
N LEU A 117 17.07 -3.72 -17.78
CA LEU A 117 17.60 -3.42 -16.45
C LEU A 117 18.79 -2.45 -16.48
N PHE A 118 19.75 -2.67 -17.37
CA PHE A 118 20.95 -1.82 -17.47
C PHE A 118 20.58 -0.35 -17.73
N SER A 119 19.68 -0.12 -18.69
CA SER A 119 19.19 1.22 -19.04
C SER A 119 18.42 1.86 -17.88
N LYS A 120 17.62 1.07 -17.15
CA LYS A 120 16.93 1.53 -15.94
C LYS A 120 17.90 1.97 -14.84
N ILE A 121 18.97 1.22 -14.59
CA ILE A 121 20.00 1.61 -13.61
C ILE A 121 20.73 2.89 -14.05
N ARG A 122 21.02 3.03 -15.35
CA ARG A 122 21.58 4.29 -15.90
C ARG A 122 20.62 5.47 -15.69
N ALA A 123 19.33 5.27 -15.92
CA ALA A 123 18.31 6.30 -15.67
C ALA A 123 18.23 6.66 -14.18
N TYR A 124 18.35 5.69 -13.27
CA TYR A 124 18.43 5.98 -11.83
C TYR A 124 19.66 6.79 -11.45
N HIS A 125 20.81 6.53 -12.05
CA HIS A 125 22.01 7.33 -11.80
C HIS A 125 21.80 8.81 -12.19
N LEU A 126 21.11 9.07 -13.30
CA LEU A 126 20.74 10.44 -13.69
C LEU A 126 19.68 11.05 -12.78
N GLN A 127 18.76 10.24 -12.24
CA GLN A 127 17.77 10.70 -11.27
C GLN A 127 18.40 11.08 -9.94
N ASP A 128 19.42 10.34 -9.50
CA ASP A 128 20.22 10.67 -8.30
C ASP A 128 20.97 12.01 -8.48
N GLN A 129 21.11 12.50 -9.73
CA GLN A 129 21.65 13.82 -10.07
C GLN A 129 20.58 14.91 -10.24
N GLY A 130 19.31 14.61 -9.91
CA GLY A 130 18.19 15.56 -9.91
C GLY A 130 17.32 15.56 -11.17
N HIS A 131 17.52 14.65 -12.12
CA HIS A 131 16.62 14.51 -13.27
C HIS A 131 15.37 13.72 -12.91
N ASP A 132 14.21 14.06 -13.48
CA ASP A 132 13.03 13.20 -13.33
C ASP A 132 13.15 11.96 -14.24
N THR A 133 12.23 10.99 -14.07
CA THR A 133 12.28 9.72 -14.82
C THR A 133 12.18 9.90 -16.34
N VAL A 134 11.43 10.89 -16.82
CA VAL A 134 11.24 11.11 -18.26
C VAL A 134 12.44 11.84 -18.84
N ASP A 135 12.94 12.86 -18.13
CA ASP A 135 14.11 13.64 -18.55
C ASP A 135 15.39 12.77 -18.54
N ALA A 136 15.52 11.86 -17.56
CA ALA A 136 16.59 10.87 -17.53
C ALA A 136 16.55 9.94 -18.75
N ASN A 137 15.35 9.48 -19.16
CA ASN A 137 15.19 8.63 -20.34
C ASN A 137 15.48 9.39 -21.64
N LEU A 138 15.00 10.64 -21.76
CA LEU A 138 15.26 11.49 -22.92
C LEU A 138 16.75 11.80 -23.07
N LYS A 139 17.46 12.08 -21.97
CA LYS A 139 18.92 12.29 -21.96
C LYS A 139 19.70 11.05 -22.40
N LEU A 140 19.16 9.86 -22.17
CA LEU A 140 19.76 8.59 -22.61
C LEU A 140 19.36 8.22 -24.05
N GLY A 141 18.53 9.03 -24.72
CA GLY A 141 18.00 8.73 -26.06
C GLY A 141 17.03 7.55 -26.07
N LEU A 142 16.39 7.25 -24.93
CA LEU A 142 15.53 6.08 -24.76
C LEU A 142 14.05 6.43 -24.95
N PRO A 143 13.26 5.52 -25.55
CA PRO A 143 11.81 5.68 -25.64
C PRO A 143 11.17 5.67 -24.24
N VAL A 144 10.07 6.40 -24.08
CA VAL A 144 9.41 6.59 -22.76
C VAL A 144 8.69 5.33 -22.27
N ASP A 145 8.10 4.57 -23.20
CA ASP A 145 7.47 3.28 -22.97
C ASP A 145 7.35 2.53 -24.30
N ILE A 146 7.78 1.27 -24.37
CA ILE A 146 7.66 0.42 -25.57
C ILE A 146 6.90 -0.86 -25.30
N ARG A 147 6.19 -0.93 -24.17
CA ARG A 147 5.48 -2.15 -23.76
C ARG A 147 4.21 -2.35 -24.61
N SER A 148 3.97 -3.59 -24.98
CA SER A 148 2.67 -4.07 -25.50
C SER A 148 2.04 -5.04 -24.50
N TYR A 149 0.70 -5.13 -24.52
CA TYR A 149 -0.08 -6.03 -23.67
C TYR A 149 -1.03 -6.92 -24.48
N GLU A 150 -0.87 -6.97 -25.80
CA GLU A 150 -1.69 -7.79 -26.69
C GLU A 150 -1.50 -9.29 -26.41
N ASP A 151 -0.26 -9.73 -26.18
CA ASP A 151 0.02 -11.13 -25.81
C ASP A 151 -0.65 -11.50 -24.47
N ALA A 152 -0.72 -10.57 -23.53
CA ALA A 152 -1.42 -10.79 -22.26
C ALA A 152 -2.91 -11.00 -22.48
N LEU A 153 -3.55 -10.23 -23.38
CA LEU A 153 -4.96 -10.44 -23.75
C LEU A 153 -5.16 -11.84 -24.34
N GLN A 154 -4.31 -12.24 -25.28
CA GLN A 154 -4.40 -13.54 -25.95
C GLN A 154 -4.24 -14.72 -24.97
N ILE A 155 -3.34 -14.58 -23.97
CA ILE A 155 -3.18 -15.59 -22.92
C ILE A 155 -4.42 -15.66 -22.03
N LEU A 156 -5.02 -14.53 -21.63
CA LEU A 156 -6.25 -14.54 -20.82
C LEU A 156 -7.41 -15.19 -21.56
N GLN A 157 -7.51 -14.98 -22.88
CA GLN A 157 -8.49 -15.66 -23.73
C GLN A 157 -8.20 -17.17 -23.83
N HIS A 158 -6.92 -17.56 -23.94
CA HIS A 158 -6.50 -18.97 -23.93
C HIS A 158 -6.86 -19.69 -22.63
N LEU A 159 -6.82 -19.00 -21.49
CA LEU A 159 -7.25 -19.55 -20.19
C LEU A 159 -8.77 -19.78 -20.10
N GLY A 160 -9.56 -19.29 -21.06
CA GLY A 160 -11.00 -19.49 -21.12
C GLY A 160 -11.81 -18.62 -20.14
N LEU A 161 -11.26 -17.47 -19.74
CA LEU A 161 -11.94 -16.51 -18.88
C LEU A 161 -13.09 -15.81 -19.64
N LYS A 162 -14.28 -15.68 -19.02
CA LYS A 162 -15.39 -14.92 -19.61
C LYS A 162 -15.22 -13.42 -19.40
N SER A 163 -14.85 -13.03 -18.18
CA SER A 163 -14.53 -11.66 -17.87
C SER A 163 -13.56 -11.56 -16.68
N ILE A 164 -12.94 -10.40 -16.53
CA ILE A 164 -11.95 -10.14 -15.47
C ILE A 164 -12.29 -8.91 -14.65
N ARG A 165 -11.87 -8.93 -13.38
CA ARG A 165 -11.63 -7.75 -12.56
C ARG A 165 -10.14 -7.41 -12.63
N LEU A 166 -9.79 -6.41 -13.43
CA LEU A 166 -8.41 -6.03 -13.71
C LEU A 166 -7.84 -5.12 -12.62
N TYR A 167 -6.78 -5.57 -11.94
CA TYR A 167 -6.08 -4.81 -10.91
C TYR A 167 -4.92 -4.00 -11.51
N THR A 168 -5.17 -2.76 -11.93
CA THR A 168 -4.18 -1.92 -12.59
C THR A 168 -4.38 -0.43 -12.32
N ASN A 169 -3.26 0.29 -12.29
CA ASN A 169 -3.22 1.75 -12.29
C ASN A 169 -2.78 2.31 -13.66
N ASN A 170 -2.37 1.45 -14.59
CA ASN A 170 -1.86 1.84 -15.91
C ASN A 170 -3.01 1.90 -16.93
N PRO A 171 -3.30 3.08 -17.54
CA PRO A 171 -4.33 3.21 -18.57
C PRO A 171 -4.05 2.38 -19.82
N ASP A 172 -2.79 2.14 -20.19
CA ASP A 172 -2.45 1.33 -21.37
C ASP A 172 -2.90 -0.13 -21.20
N LYS A 173 -2.76 -0.67 -19.98
CA LYS A 173 -3.28 -2.00 -19.64
C LYS A 173 -4.80 -2.04 -19.67
N MET A 174 -5.46 -0.96 -19.23
CA MET A 174 -6.93 -0.85 -19.30
C MET A 174 -7.41 -0.82 -20.75
N SER A 175 -6.72 -0.07 -21.61
CA SER A 175 -7.02 0.01 -23.05
C SER A 175 -6.83 -1.35 -23.72
N ALA A 176 -5.66 -1.97 -23.54
CA ALA A 176 -5.32 -3.24 -24.18
C ALA A 176 -6.23 -4.41 -23.75
N LEU A 177 -6.70 -4.41 -22.50
CA LEU A 177 -7.52 -5.51 -21.94
C LEU A 177 -9.03 -5.18 -21.90
N LYS A 178 -9.45 -4.08 -22.51
CA LYS A 178 -10.82 -3.56 -22.41
C LYS A 178 -11.89 -4.59 -22.82
N SER A 179 -11.60 -5.42 -23.81
CA SER A 179 -12.56 -6.38 -24.38
C SER A 179 -13.00 -7.49 -23.41
N ILE A 180 -12.17 -7.83 -22.42
CA ILE A 180 -12.46 -8.87 -21.42
C ILE A 180 -12.67 -8.30 -20.00
N THR A 181 -12.40 -7.00 -19.81
CA THR A 181 -12.46 -6.36 -18.49
C THR A 181 -13.88 -5.95 -18.14
N GLN A 182 -14.46 -6.58 -17.12
CA GLN A 182 -15.75 -6.19 -16.53
C GLN A 182 -15.60 -5.02 -15.56
N GLN A 183 -14.53 -5.02 -14.75
CA GLN A 183 -14.27 -4.00 -13.75
C GLN A 183 -12.77 -3.70 -13.65
N VAL A 184 -12.42 -2.44 -13.42
CA VAL A 184 -11.05 -2.03 -13.10
C VAL A 184 -10.96 -1.67 -11.63
N GLN A 185 -10.00 -2.28 -10.93
CA GLN A 185 -9.66 -1.98 -9.54
C GLN A 185 -8.26 -1.36 -9.48
N ALA A 186 -8.12 -0.25 -8.77
CA ALA A 186 -6.82 0.35 -8.53
C ALA A 186 -6.08 -0.41 -7.43
N LEU A 187 -4.75 -0.47 -7.53
CA LEU A 187 -3.89 -0.95 -6.45
C LEU A 187 -3.25 0.26 -5.78
N ALA A 188 -3.68 0.60 -4.58
CA ALA A 188 -3.10 1.71 -3.84
C ALA A 188 -1.58 1.51 -3.68
N SER A 189 -0.80 2.54 -3.96
CA SER A 189 0.63 2.58 -3.65
C SER A 189 0.81 3.38 -2.36
N VAL A 190 1.70 2.95 -1.45
CA VAL A 190 1.99 3.72 -0.22
C VAL A 190 3.13 4.68 -0.51
N PRO A 191 2.89 6.01 -0.46
CA PRO A 191 3.96 6.99 -0.63
C PRO A 191 4.99 6.90 0.51
N SER A 192 6.25 7.07 0.17
CA SER A 192 7.38 7.24 1.09
C SER A 192 8.32 8.31 0.55
N GLN A 193 9.29 8.77 1.36
CA GLN A 193 10.30 9.72 0.89
C GLN A 193 11.05 9.23 -0.36
N HIS A 194 11.16 7.90 -0.53
CA HIS A 194 11.93 7.27 -1.61
C HIS A 194 11.16 7.10 -2.92
N ASN A 195 9.82 7.09 -2.90
CA ASN A 195 9.01 6.89 -4.11
C ASN A 195 8.07 8.07 -4.45
N ILE A 196 7.97 9.10 -3.61
CA ILE A 196 7.00 10.18 -3.83
C ILE A 196 7.22 10.88 -5.18
N GLY A 197 8.46 11.19 -5.54
CA GLY A 197 8.80 11.77 -6.84
C GLY A 197 8.43 10.86 -8.00
N TYR A 198 8.72 9.55 -7.88
CA TYR A 198 8.35 8.55 -8.88
C TYR A 198 6.82 8.43 -9.05
N LEU A 199 6.06 8.44 -7.95
CA LEU A 199 4.60 8.37 -7.97
C LEU A 199 3.98 9.64 -8.56
N GLN A 200 4.54 10.82 -8.28
CA GLN A 200 4.14 12.09 -8.89
C GLN A 200 4.38 12.08 -10.40
N THR A 201 5.58 11.70 -10.85
CA THR A 201 5.88 11.58 -12.30
C THR A 201 4.94 10.59 -12.99
N LYS A 202 4.61 9.45 -12.35
CA LYS A 202 3.64 8.48 -12.87
C LYS A 202 2.24 9.08 -13.07
N ARG A 203 1.80 9.91 -12.14
CA ARG A 203 0.49 10.57 -12.24
C ARG A 203 0.49 11.64 -13.32
N GLU A 204 1.46 12.55 -13.24
CA GLU A 204 1.44 13.81 -13.99
C GLU A 204 1.88 13.66 -15.44
N ARG A 205 2.84 12.75 -15.71
CA ARG A 205 3.40 12.58 -17.05
C ARG A 205 2.89 11.32 -17.76
N LEU A 206 2.29 10.37 -17.03
CA LEU A 206 1.91 9.05 -17.58
C LEU A 206 0.45 8.68 -17.29
N ASN A 207 -0.33 9.60 -16.71
CA ASN A 207 -1.76 9.43 -16.44
C ASN A 207 -2.11 8.17 -15.63
N HIS A 208 -1.18 7.66 -14.82
CA HIS A 208 -1.47 6.54 -13.93
C HIS A 208 -2.40 6.98 -12.81
N ARG A 209 -3.38 6.14 -12.46
CA ARG A 209 -4.18 6.31 -11.24
C ARG A 209 -3.28 6.04 -10.03
N THR A 210 -2.67 7.07 -9.46
CA THR A 210 -1.99 6.95 -8.17
C THR A 210 -2.94 7.43 -7.08
N VAL A 211 -3.01 6.67 -5.98
CA VAL A 211 -3.67 7.13 -4.75
C VAL A 211 -2.68 8.09 -4.08
N LEU A 212 -2.51 9.27 -4.67
CA LEU A 212 -1.95 10.44 -3.99
C LEU A 212 -3.05 11.21 -3.24
N GLU A 213 -4.17 10.55 -2.95
CA GLU A 213 -5.17 11.05 -2.03
C GLU A 213 -4.57 10.96 -0.62
N THR A 214 -3.82 12.01 -0.26
CA THR A 214 -3.75 12.48 1.12
C THR A 214 -5.16 12.37 1.68
N PHE A 215 -5.37 11.55 2.69
CA PHE A 215 -6.61 11.55 3.45
C PHE A 215 -6.83 12.99 3.91
N LYS A 216 -7.72 13.70 3.22
CA LYS A 216 -8.20 15.00 3.66
C LYS A 216 -9.38 14.69 4.56
N LEU A 217 -9.31 15.18 5.80
CA LEU A 217 -10.48 15.16 6.66
C LEU A 217 -11.64 15.82 5.89
N PRO A 218 -12.85 15.24 5.94
CA PRO A 218 -14.03 15.88 5.34
C PRO A 218 -14.14 17.30 5.87
N GLU A 219 -14.41 18.27 4.99
CA GLU A 219 -14.67 19.65 5.41
C GLU A 219 -15.96 19.69 6.22
N LEU A 220 -15.83 19.85 7.54
CA LEU A 220 -16.92 20.27 8.40
C LEU A 220 -16.73 21.76 8.64
N GLY A 221 -17.72 22.57 8.24
CA GLY A 221 -17.76 24.01 8.54
C GLY A 221 -18.05 24.31 10.00
N LEU A 222 -17.38 23.62 10.92
CA LEU A 222 -17.57 23.71 12.36
C LEU A 222 -16.32 24.33 12.99
N GLU A 223 -16.53 25.41 13.73
CA GLU A 223 -15.47 26.12 14.44
C GLU A 223 -14.95 25.27 15.62
N PRO A 224 -13.67 24.86 15.64
CA PRO A 224 -13.09 24.04 16.71
C PRO A 224 -12.98 24.75 18.07
N SER A 225 -13.33 26.03 18.12
CA SER A 225 -13.22 26.87 19.31
C SER A 225 -14.02 26.30 20.48
N GLY A 226 -13.36 26.12 21.64
CA GLY A 226 -14.02 25.66 22.87
C GLY A 226 -14.27 24.14 22.95
N LEU A 227 -13.66 23.34 22.08
CA LEU A 227 -13.56 21.89 22.29
C LEU A 227 -12.61 21.60 23.46
N ARG A 228 -12.93 20.61 24.28
CA ARG A 228 -12.08 20.10 25.37
C ARG A 228 -11.50 18.75 24.95
N ILE A 229 -10.22 18.70 24.65
CA ILE A 229 -9.55 17.50 24.17
C ILE A 229 -8.66 16.93 25.27
N GLY A 230 -8.92 15.68 25.66
CA GLY A 230 -8.06 14.95 26.59
C GLY A 230 -6.84 14.40 25.86
N VAL A 231 -5.63 14.67 26.33
CA VAL A 231 -4.38 14.08 25.83
C VAL A 231 -3.83 13.18 26.91
N VAL A 232 -4.02 11.87 26.74
CA VAL A 232 -3.52 10.83 27.64
C VAL A 232 -2.26 10.26 27.04
N TYR A 233 -1.14 10.30 27.74
CA TYR A 233 0.15 9.91 27.17
C TYR A 233 1.02 9.14 28.14
N THR A 234 1.87 8.26 27.60
CA THR A 234 2.77 7.44 28.43
C THR A 234 4.03 8.19 28.79
N THR A 235 4.58 7.95 29.98
CA THR A 235 5.95 8.37 30.34
C THR A 235 7.02 7.37 29.91
N TRP A 236 6.63 6.21 29.37
CA TRP A 236 7.56 5.28 28.70
C TRP A 236 8.00 5.88 27.36
N ASN A 237 9.30 5.80 27.04
CA ASN A 237 9.88 6.33 25.80
C ASN A 237 9.66 7.85 25.70
N GLN A 238 9.77 8.52 26.86
CA GLN A 238 9.42 9.91 27.06
C GLN A 238 10.02 10.87 26.03
N TYR A 239 11.29 10.66 25.65
CA TYR A 239 11.96 11.47 24.63
C TYR A 239 11.14 11.57 23.32
N PHE A 240 10.55 10.47 22.86
CA PHE A 240 9.74 10.46 21.63
C PHE A 240 8.29 10.90 21.89
N VAL A 241 7.74 10.55 23.06
CA VAL A 241 6.35 10.87 23.42
C VAL A 241 6.16 12.36 23.67
N ASP A 242 7.08 13.00 24.38
CA ASP A 242 6.99 14.43 24.71
C ASP A 242 6.95 15.30 23.45
N GLU A 243 7.70 14.91 22.41
CA GLU A 243 7.66 15.59 21.12
C GLU A 243 6.27 15.43 20.44
N LEU A 244 5.72 14.22 20.40
CA LEU A 244 4.38 13.98 19.86
C LEU A 244 3.30 14.75 20.62
N VAL A 245 3.38 14.78 21.95
CA VAL A 245 2.45 15.56 22.79
C VAL A 245 2.57 17.04 22.45
N THR A 246 3.79 17.56 22.36
CA THR A 246 4.04 18.99 22.05
C THR A 246 3.44 19.39 20.70
N PHE A 247 3.62 18.58 19.65
CA PHE A 247 3.04 18.84 18.33
C PHE A 247 1.51 18.75 18.34
N ALA A 248 0.94 17.76 19.02
CA ALA A 248 -0.52 17.64 19.17
C ALA A 248 -1.09 18.86 19.91
N GLU A 249 -0.47 19.27 21.01
CA GLU A 249 -0.90 20.43 21.80
C GLU A 249 -0.81 21.73 21.01
N ALA A 250 0.26 21.93 20.24
CA ALA A 250 0.42 23.11 19.41
C ALA A 250 -0.71 23.25 18.38
N GLU A 251 -1.11 22.15 17.73
CA GLU A 251 -2.22 22.14 16.77
C GLU A 251 -3.59 22.35 17.42
N LEU A 252 -3.82 21.74 18.59
CA LEU A 252 -5.05 21.95 19.36
C LEU A 252 -5.19 23.41 19.81
N THR A 253 -4.10 23.98 20.33
CA THR A 253 -4.05 25.36 20.84
C THR A 253 -4.23 26.37 19.70
N SER A 254 -3.56 26.16 18.56
CA SER A 254 -3.70 27.05 17.39
C SER A 254 -5.12 27.05 16.81
N SER A 255 -5.88 25.98 17.05
CA SER A 255 -7.27 25.82 16.62
C SER A 255 -8.29 26.25 17.69
N GLY A 256 -7.85 26.75 18.85
CA GLY A 256 -8.72 27.24 19.92
C GLY A 256 -9.36 26.15 20.79
N ALA A 257 -8.86 24.92 20.74
CA ALA A 257 -9.26 23.84 21.65
C ALA A 257 -8.52 23.94 22.99
N GLN A 258 -9.19 23.53 24.07
CA GLN A 258 -8.62 23.40 25.41
C GLN A 258 -8.09 21.99 25.62
N THR A 259 -6.83 21.88 26.02
CA THR A 259 -6.20 20.58 26.27
C THR A 259 -6.23 20.21 27.75
N LEU A 260 -6.61 18.96 28.04
CA LEU A 260 -6.44 18.33 29.35
C LEU A 260 -5.42 17.20 29.26
N LYS A 261 -4.28 17.34 29.94
CA LYS A 261 -3.22 16.33 29.94
C LYS A 261 -3.33 15.32 31.07
N MET A 262 -3.06 14.05 30.76
CA MET A 262 -2.91 12.97 31.75
C MET A 262 -1.73 12.07 31.39
N ALA A 263 -0.69 12.10 32.21
CA ALA A 263 0.44 11.18 32.08
C ALA A 263 0.10 9.82 32.74
N VAL A 264 0.48 8.73 32.08
CA VAL A 264 0.39 7.35 32.61
C VAL A 264 1.75 6.65 32.51
N PRO A 265 2.06 5.66 33.38
CA PRO A 265 3.41 5.10 33.45
C PRO A 265 3.80 4.29 32.21
N GLY A 266 2.85 3.60 31.56
CA GLY A 266 3.11 2.70 30.44
C GLY A 266 1.97 2.64 29.42
N ALA A 267 2.23 1.93 28.31
CA ALA A 267 1.31 1.86 27.17
C ALA A 267 -0.01 1.14 27.50
N CYS A 268 0.01 0.11 28.36
CA CYS A 268 -1.20 -0.56 28.81
C CYS A 268 -2.09 0.39 29.63
N GLU A 269 -1.48 1.27 30.43
CA GLU A 269 -2.21 2.23 31.26
C GLU A 269 -2.87 3.36 30.45
N LEU A 270 -2.59 3.50 29.14
CA LEU A 270 -3.34 4.42 28.27
C LEU A 270 -4.83 4.11 28.28
N ILE A 271 -5.21 2.84 28.41
CA ILE A 271 -6.61 2.41 28.49
C ILE A 271 -7.26 2.97 29.76
N SER A 272 -6.60 2.76 30.91
CA SER A 272 -7.07 3.23 32.21
C SER A 272 -7.07 4.76 32.29
N GLY A 273 -6.02 5.43 31.81
CA GLY A 273 -5.93 6.89 31.77
C GLY A 273 -7.01 7.51 30.87
N SER A 274 -7.26 6.92 29.70
CA SER A 274 -8.36 7.34 28.82
C SER A 274 -9.70 7.21 29.54
N ARG A 275 -9.95 6.08 30.19
CA ARG A 275 -11.20 5.85 30.94
C ARG A 275 -11.38 6.81 32.13
N ILE A 276 -10.32 7.14 32.87
CA ILE A 276 -10.36 8.14 33.96
C ILE A 276 -10.66 9.52 33.38
N THR A 277 -10.00 9.89 32.29
CA THR A 277 -10.18 11.18 31.61
C THR A 277 -11.63 11.34 31.14
N LEU A 278 -12.17 10.32 30.48
CA LEU A 278 -13.56 10.29 30.02
C LEU A 278 -14.57 10.47 31.17
N ARG A 279 -14.41 9.68 32.26
CA ARG A 279 -15.37 9.68 33.38
C ARG A 279 -15.36 10.96 34.19
N HIS A 280 -14.18 11.49 34.49
CA HIS A 280 -14.04 12.57 35.47
C HIS A 280 -13.94 13.96 34.84
N HIS A 281 -13.43 14.06 33.62
CA HIS A 281 -13.15 15.35 33.00
C HIS A 281 -14.11 15.67 31.84
N LYS A 282 -14.83 14.66 31.34
CA LYS A 282 -15.84 14.76 30.26
C LYS A 282 -15.33 15.59 29.06
N PRO A 283 -14.22 15.19 28.42
CA PRO A 283 -13.74 15.85 27.22
C PRO A 283 -14.69 15.54 26.03
N ASP A 284 -14.57 16.31 24.96
CA ASP A 284 -15.27 16.07 23.70
C ASP A 284 -14.58 15.00 22.82
N ALA A 285 -13.28 14.79 23.02
CA ALA A 285 -12.52 13.67 22.48
C ALA A 285 -11.27 13.38 23.33
N VAL A 286 -10.69 12.19 23.19
CA VAL A 286 -9.41 11.83 23.81
C VAL A 286 -8.40 11.41 22.75
N ILE A 287 -7.14 11.82 22.90
CA ILE A 287 -6.00 11.32 22.13
C ILE A 287 -5.14 10.49 23.08
N ALA A 288 -4.96 9.21 22.78
CA ALA A 288 -4.08 8.31 23.54
C ALA A 288 -2.72 8.20 22.84
N ILE A 289 -1.67 8.79 23.40
CA ILE A 289 -0.35 8.91 22.79
C ILE A 289 0.66 7.97 23.45
N GLY A 290 1.34 7.16 22.65
CA GLY A 290 2.41 6.29 23.14
C GLY A 290 3.38 5.87 22.04
N VAL A 291 4.60 5.53 22.42
CA VAL A 291 5.62 5.00 21.51
C VAL A 291 6.09 3.66 22.04
N LEU A 292 5.89 2.60 21.27
CA LEU A 292 6.41 1.27 21.55
C LEU A 292 7.54 0.98 20.57
N ILE A 293 8.68 0.56 21.09
CA ILE A 293 9.87 0.22 20.29
C ILE A 293 10.17 -1.25 20.51
N ARG A 294 10.39 -2.01 19.43
CA ARG A 294 10.71 -3.44 19.51
C ARG A 294 12.02 -3.63 20.27
N GLY A 295 11.91 -4.24 21.45
CA GLY A 295 13.05 -4.70 22.23
C GLY A 295 13.50 -6.10 21.83
N SER A 296 14.38 -6.69 22.65
CA SER A 296 14.92 -8.04 22.44
C SER A 296 13.97 -9.18 22.81
N SER A 297 12.75 -8.87 23.28
CA SER A 297 11.78 -9.88 23.73
C SER A 297 10.49 -9.85 22.92
N ASP A 298 9.81 -11.00 22.85
CA ASP A 298 8.50 -11.16 22.22
C ASP A 298 7.37 -10.38 22.92
N LEU A 299 7.67 -9.70 24.02
CA LEU A 299 6.73 -8.87 24.75
C LEU A 299 6.21 -7.71 23.88
N TYR A 300 7.00 -7.26 22.90
CA TYR A 300 6.62 -6.16 22.01
C TYR A 300 5.31 -6.46 21.27
N ASP A 301 5.22 -7.58 20.54
CA ASP A 301 4.05 -7.89 19.72
C ASP A 301 2.81 -8.14 20.59
N ARG A 302 2.98 -8.78 21.76
CA ARG A 302 1.89 -8.98 22.73
C ARG A 302 1.39 -7.66 23.30
N THR A 303 2.29 -6.75 23.67
CA THR A 303 1.92 -5.44 24.23
C THR A 303 1.24 -4.58 23.18
N CYS A 304 1.77 -4.52 21.96
CA CYS A 304 1.15 -3.83 20.83
C CYS A 304 -0.29 -4.30 20.60
N ASN A 305 -0.51 -5.62 20.54
CA ASN A 305 -1.83 -6.20 20.35
C ASN A 305 -2.78 -5.89 21.52
N ALA A 306 -2.30 -6.01 22.77
CA ALA A 306 -3.10 -5.74 23.96
C ALA A 306 -3.55 -4.28 24.03
N VAL A 307 -2.63 -3.33 23.78
CA VAL A 307 -2.93 -1.89 23.83
C VAL A 307 -3.90 -1.50 22.70
N MET A 308 -3.66 -1.97 21.47
CA MET A 308 -4.55 -1.66 20.34
C MET A 308 -5.94 -2.24 20.55
N SER A 309 -6.04 -3.50 20.97
CA SER A 309 -7.32 -4.15 21.21
C SER A 309 -8.07 -3.44 22.33
N GLY A 310 -7.42 -3.16 23.47
CA GLY A 310 -8.05 -2.52 24.61
C GLY A 310 -8.51 -1.08 24.34
N LEU A 311 -7.73 -0.28 23.60
CA LEU A 311 -8.17 1.06 23.20
C LEU A 311 -9.27 1.03 22.15
N THR A 312 -9.24 0.09 21.21
CA THR A 312 -10.28 -0.08 20.20
C THR A 312 -11.60 -0.51 20.84
N GLU A 313 -11.55 -1.48 21.74
CA GLU A 313 -12.71 -1.94 22.52
C GLU A 313 -13.27 -0.81 23.38
N LEU A 314 -12.40 -0.08 24.10
CA LEU A 314 -12.82 1.09 24.86
C LEU A 314 -13.51 2.11 23.95
N ASN A 315 -12.94 2.42 22.79
CA ASN A 315 -13.53 3.37 21.85
C ASN A 315 -14.90 2.91 21.32
N ALA A 316 -15.11 1.61 21.15
CA ALA A 316 -16.36 1.07 20.64
C ALA A 316 -17.54 1.15 21.61
N ILE A 317 -17.28 1.23 22.93
CA ILE A 317 -18.31 1.16 23.98
C ILE A 317 -18.66 2.52 24.61
N GLN A 318 -18.10 3.61 24.11
CA GLN A 318 -18.27 4.94 24.68
C GLN A 318 -18.51 5.98 23.60
N ASP A 319 -19.29 7.01 23.91
CA ASP A 319 -19.75 7.99 22.93
C ASP A 319 -18.69 9.05 22.57
N THR A 320 -17.72 9.28 23.46
CA THR A 320 -16.69 10.30 23.26
C THR A 320 -15.52 9.74 22.47
N PRO A 321 -15.23 10.16 21.24
CA PRO A 321 -14.20 9.51 20.40
C PRO A 321 -12.80 9.45 21.04
N ILE A 322 -12.15 8.28 20.99
CA ILE A 322 -10.73 8.09 21.30
C ILE A 322 -9.93 7.95 20.00
N ILE A 323 -8.92 8.78 19.85
CA ILE A 323 -7.97 8.79 18.74
C ILE A 323 -6.71 8.06 19.21
N LEU A 324 -6.30 7.03 18.46
CA LEU A 324 -5.15 6.20 18.79
C LEU A 324 -3.86 6.81 18.22
N GLY A 325 -3.14 7.55 19.06
CA GLY A 325 -1.85 8.17 18.76
C GLY A 325 -0.66 7.28 19.09
N ILE A 326 -0.65 6.03 18.61
CA ILE A 326 0.39 5.05 18.98
C ILE A 326 1.39 4.86 17.84
N LEU A 327 2.67 5.10 18.11
CA LEU A 327 3.76 4.69 17.24
C LEU A 327 4.27 3.31 17.64
N MET A 328 4.15 2.36 16.73
CA MET A 328 4.78 1.04 16.81
C MET A 328 6.02 1.05 15.92
N CYS A 329 7.20 0.99 16.52
CA CYS A 329 8.48 1.16 15.85
C CYS A 329 9.37 -0.08 16.03
N GLN A 330 10.11 -0.44 14.99
CA GLN A 330 11.07 -1.54 15.00
C GLN A 330 12.36 -1.19 15.75
N ASN A 331 12.72 0.10 15.80
CA ASN A 331 13.92 0.60 16.46
C ASN A 331 13.77 2.09 16.82
N GLU A 332 14.76 2.64 17.53
CA GLU A 332 14.80 4.04 17.96
C GLU A 332 14.93 5.02 16.81
N GLU A 333 15.64 4.65 15.74
CA GLU A 333 15.78 5.49 14.54
C GLU A 333 14.42 5.76 13.89
N GLN A 334 13.61 4.71 13.70
CA GLN A 334 12.25 4.84 13.20
C GLN A 334 11.35 5.63 14.15
N ALA A 335 11.53 5.48 15.47
CA ALA A 335 10.80 6.29 16.45
C ALA A 335 11.17 7.78 16.31
N SER A 336 12.46 8.09 16.17
CA SER A 336 12.97 9.44 15.96
C SER A 336 12.44 10.07 14.68
N GLU A 337 12.51 9.36 13.55
CA GLU A 337 11.99 9.84 12.26
C GLU A 337 10.49 10.18 12.34
N ARG A 338 9.72 9.39 13.08
CA ARG A 338 8.26 9.55 13.18
C ARG A 338 7.80 10.51 14.28
N SER A 339 8.63 10.81 15.27
CA SER A 339 8.29 11.78 16.33
C SER A 339 8.97 13.15 16.14
N HIS A 340 10.22 13.20 15.71
CA HIS A 340 10.97 14.46 15.52
C HIS A 340 11.10 14.84 14.04
N GLY A 341 10.82 13.93 13.11
CA GLY A 341 10.94 14.18 11.68
C GLY A 341 9.75 14.93 11.08
N PRO A 342 9.85 15.28 9.78
CA PRO A 342 8.86 16.11 9.08
C PRO A 342 7.49 15.42 8.92
N ASN A 343 7.43 14.09 9.09
CA ASN A 343 6.22 13.29 8.97
C ASN A 343 5.60 12.96 10.33
N ASN A 344 5.79 13.81 11.35
CA ASN A 344 5.19 13.63 12.66
C ASN A 344 3.64 13.60 12.55
N PRO A 345 2.98 12.51 12.97
CA PRO A 345 1.53 12.33 12.80
C PRO A 345 0.69 13.03 13.87
N ALA A 346 1.29 13.61 14.92
CA ALA A 346 0.58 14.23 16.03
C ALA A 346 -0.38 15.34 15.62
N LYS A 347 0.00 16.13 14.60
CA LYS A 347 -0.88 17.11 13.98
C LYS A 347 -2.16 16.47 13.42
N ALA A 348 -2.02 15.37 12.67
CA ALA A 348 -3.16 14.66 12.11
C ALA A 348 -4.05 14.06 13.20
N TRP A 349 -3.47 13.57 14.30
CA TRP A 349 -4.24 13.07 15.45
C TRP A 349 -5.06 14.17 16.11
N ALA A 350 -4.47 15.35 16.33
CA ALA A 350 -5.16 16.53 16.86
C ALA A 350 -6.32 16.97 15.97
N GLN A 351 -6.09 17.08 14.66
CA GLN A 351 -7.11 17.43 13.68
C GLN A 351 -8.25 16.39 13.64
N THR A 352 -7.91 15.10 13.70
CA THR A 352 -8.90 14.01 13.76
C THR A 352 -9.71 14.09 15.04
N ALA A 353 -9.09 14.38 16.18
CA ALA A 353 -9.77 14.51 17.46
C ALA A 353 -10.77 15.68 17.46
N MET A 354 -10.37 16.84 16.95
CA MET A 354 -11.27 17.99 16.80
C MET A 354 -12.41 17.70 15.84
N HIS A 355 -12.13 17.05 14.71
CA HIS A 355 -13.15 16.67 13.75
C HIS A 355 -14.20 15.72 14.36
N MET A 356 -13.75 14.67 15.04
CA MET A 356 -14.63 13.70 15.68
C MET A 356 -15.39 14.30 16.86
N ALA A 357 -14.77 15.16 17.65
CA ALA A 357 -15.42 15.92 18.71
C ALA A 357 -16.56 16.80 18.18
N SER A 358 -16.31 17.52 17.09
CA SER A 358 -17.32 18.34 16.41
C SER A 358 -18.48 17.50 15.87
N LEU A 359 -18.19 16.32 15.30
CA LEU A 359 -19.23 15.38 14.86
C LEU A 359 -20.10 14.90 16.02
N ALA A 360 -19.47 14.49 17.14
CA ALA A 360 -20.17 14.00 18.32
C ALA A 360 -21.08 15.07 18.94
N ARG A 361 -20.66 16.36 18.91
CA ARG A 361 -21.51 17.49 19.32
C ARG A 361 -22.68 17.75 18.36
N THR A 362 -22.48 17.54 17.07
CA THR A 362 -23.48 17.83 16.03
C THR A 362 -24.58 16.77 15.99
N PHE A 363 -24.22 15.51 16.24
CA PHE A 363 -25.14 14.37 16.26
C PHE A 363 -25.09 13.68 17.62
N PRO A 364 -25.61 14.32 18.69
CA PRO A 364 -25.63 13.69 20.00
C PRO A 364 -26.47 12.41 19.94
N GLY A 365 -25.98 11.35 20.60
CA GLY A 365 -26.73 10.11 20.76
C GLY A 365 -28.05 10.35 21.51
N PRO A 366 -28.97 9.38 21.54
CA PRO A 366 -30.33 9.52 22.07
C PRO A 366 -30.48 9.80 23.58
N GLY A 367 -29.41 10.22 24.28
CA GLY A 367 -29.41 10.52 25.71
C GLY A 367 -28.69 11.81 26.12
N GLY A 368 -28.43 12.73 25.16
CA GLY A 368 -27.85 14.06 25.40
C GLY A 368 -28.88 15.15 25.64
#